data_AF-A0A536ZX33-F1
#
_entry.id   AF-A0A536ZX33-F1
#
_cell.length_a   1.000
_cell.length_b   1.000
_cell.length_c   1.000
_cell.angle_alpha   90.00
_cell.angle_beta   90.00
_cell.angle_gamma   90.00
#
_symmetry.space_group_name_H-M   'P 1'
#
loop_
_entity.id
_entity.type
_entity.pdbx_description
1 polymer ?
#
loop_
_entity_poly.entity_id
_entity_poly.type
_entity_poly.pdbx_seq_one_letter_code
_entity_poly.pdbx_strand_id
1 'polypeptide(L)'
;MRIEIFELLFGMIYLSAGVAGLMPAALMPLPADAPALAVNVLYGYALGLFPVNVLETALHLAVGVWGILGWRGVARSRGFARSLAVVAAALAVLGLIPGLNTLFGLMPLYGHDIWLHGVTAAVAAYFGWSPAVSLERRARPLGERREQTVPVGKDRRTGHPDRRLPNQVIEEKL
;
A
#
# COMPACT_ATOMS: atom_id res chain seq x y z
N MET A 1 -2.59 -0.87 -8.84
CA MET A 1 -2.87 -0.08 -7.61
C MET A 1 -1.58 0.58 -7.15
N ARG A 2 -1.62 1.88 -6.81
CA ARG A 2 -0.44 2.62 -6.32
C ARG A 2 0.01 2.13 -4.94
N ILE A 3 1.33 2.03 -4.72
CA ILE A 3 1.90 1.62 -3.43
C ILE A 3 1.59 2.60 -2.30
N GLU A 4 1.45 3.88 -2.63
CA GLU A 4 1.02 4.93 -1.69
C GLU A 4 -0.41 4.67 -1.19
N ILE A 5 -1.30 4.22 -2.09
CA ILE A 5 -2.68 3.88 -1.74
C ILE A 5 -2.70 2.59 -0.93
N PHE A 6 -1.86 1.60 -1.26
CA PHE A 6 -1.66 0.41 -0.43
C PHE A 6 -1.30 0.77 1.02
N GLU A 7 -0.28 1.62 1.21
CA GLU A 7 0.15 2.05 2.55
C GLU A 7 -0.97 2.79 3.29
N LEU A 8 -1.70 3.69 2.61
CA LEU A 8 -2.83 4.38 3.21
C LEU A 8 -3.95 3.41 3.63
N LEU A 9 -4.34 2.49 2.75
CA LEU A 9 -5.40 1.52 3.02
C LEU A 9 -5.03 0.61 4.19
N PHE A 10 -3.83 0.02 4.18
CA PHE A 10 -3.38 -0.81 5.30
C PHE A 10 -3.20 0.00 6.58
N GLY A 11 -2.74 1.26 6.48
CA GLY A 11 -2.71 2.17 7.62
C GLY A 11 -4.10 2.40 8.24
N MET A 12 -5.12 2.63 7.41
CA MET A 12 -6.50 2.75 7.88
C MET A 12 -7.03 1.45 8.49
N ILE A 13 -6.79 0.30 7.84
CA ILE A 13 -7.22 -1.02 8.36
C ILE A 13 -6.63 -1.27 9.74
N TYR A 14 -5.31 -1.10 9.90
CA TYR A 14 -4.63 -1.33 11.17
C TYR A 14 -5.04 -0.31 12.23
N LEU A 15 -5.23 0.97 11.87
CA LEU A 15 -5.72 1.97 12.82
C LEU A 15 -7.14 1.62 13.30
N SER A 16 -8.03 1.23 12.39
CA SER A 16 -9.39 0.81 12.73
C SER A 16 -9.41 -0.43 13.62
N ALA A 17 -8.57 -1.44 13.33
CA ALA A 17 -8.42 -2.63 14.16
C ALA A 17 -7.92 -2.26 15.58
N GLY A 18 -6.92 -1.37 15.67
CA GLY A 18 -6.42 -0.88 16.96
C GLY A 18 -7.47 -0.07 17.73
N VAL A 19 -8.24 0.77 17.07
CA VAL A 19 -9.33 1.53 17.73
C VAL A 19 -10.42 0.57 18.23
N ALA A 20 -10.79 -0.44 17.44
CA ALA A 20 -11.75 -1.46 17.86
C ALA A 20 -11.24 -2.30 19.04
N GLY A 21 -9.95 -2.68 19.04
CA GLY A 21 -9.33 -3.44 20.13
C GLY A 21 -9.32 -2.71 21.48
N LEU A 22 -9.42 -1.38 21.48
CA LEU A 22 -9.56 -0.58 22.71
C LEU A 22 -10.99 -0.56 23.28
N MET A 23 -11.98 -1.11 22.57
CA MET A 23 -13.37 -1.10 22.99
C MET A 23 -13.77 -2.48 23.53
N PRO A 24 -13.98 -2.66 24.85
CA PRO A 24 -14.42 -3.94 25.41
C PRO A 24 -15.70 -4.47 24.74
N ALA A 25 -16.62 -3.58 24.33
CA ALA A 25 -17.86 -3.95 23.65
C ALA A 25 -17.65 -4.52 22.23
N ALA A 26 -16.48 -4.31 21.61
CA ALA A 26 -16.13 -4.88 20.32
C ALA A 26 -15.44 -6.26 20.43
N LEU A 27 -15.15 -6.71 21.65
CA LEU A 27 -14.46 -7.97 21.92
C LEU A 27 -15.44 -9.02 22.43
N MET A 28 -15.41 -10.20 21.80
CA MET A 28 -16.15 -11.36 22.29
C MET A 28 -15.35 -12.09 23.39
N PRO A 29 -16.03 -12.77 24.33
CA PRO A 29 -15.38 -13.58 25.35
C PRO A 29 -14.47 -14.65 24.73
N LEU A 30 -13.42 -15.03 25.46
CA LEU A 30 -12.52 -16.09 25.03
C LEU A 30 -13.26 -17.44 24.99
N PRO A 31 -12.97 -18.28 23.98
CA PRO A 31 -13.23 -19.72 24.04
C PRO A 31 -12.57 -20.38 25.26
N ALA A 32 -13.15 -21.46 25.75
CA ALA A 32 -12.67 -22.16 26.95
C ALA A 32 -11.26 -22.75 26.81
N ASP A 33 -10.85 -23.05 25.58
CA ASP A 33 -9.55 -23.62 25.21
C ASP A 33 -8.51 -22.56 24.79
N ALA A 34 -8.83 -21.27 24.93
CA ALA A 34 -7.91 -20.20 24.58
C ALA A 34 -6.64 -20.25 25.47
N PRO A 35 -5.43 -20.15 24.87
CA PRO A 35 -4.19 -20.07 25.62
C PRO A 35 -4.18 -18.94 26.66
N ALA A 36 -3.66 -19.22 27.85
CA ALA A 36 -3.47 -18.20 28.87
C ALA A 36 -2.34 -17.23 28.48
N LEU A 37 -2.57 -15.94 28.73
CA LEU A 37 -1.57 -14.87 28.53
C LEU A 37 -1.21 -14.24 29.87
N ALA A 38 0.06 -13.87 30.03
CA ALA A 38 0.53 -13.07 31.15
C ALA A 38 -0.01 -11.63 31.07
N VAL A 39 -0.13 -11.09 29.85
CA VAL A 39 -0.81 -9.81 29.59
C VAL A 39 -2.19 -10.09 29.02
N ASN A 40 -3.21 -10.04 29.89
CA ASN A 40 -4.59 -10.38 29.55
C ASN A 40 -5.55 -9.17 29.53
N VAL A 41 -5.02 -7.95 29.65
CA VAL A 41 -5.81 -6.72 29.55
C VAL A 41 -6.37 -6.60 28.13
N LEU A 42 -7.69 -6.39 28.03
CA LEU A 42 -8.44 -6.39 26.77
C LEU A 42 -8.21 -7.65 25.93
N TYR A 43 -7.95 -8.78 26.59
CA TYR A 43 -7.85 -10.06 25.90
C TYR A 43 -9.24 -10.56 25.54
N GLY A 44 -9.48 -10.77 24.25
CA GLY A 44 -10.76 -11.22 23.71
C GLY A 44 -10.68 -11.42 22.21
N TYR A 45 -11.80 -11.80 21.59
CA TYR A 45 -11.85 -12.06 20.14
C TYR A 45 -12.51 -10.90 19.41
N ALA A 46 -11.72 -10.17 18.62
CA ALA A 46 -12.24 -9.18 17.68
C ALA A 46 -13.00 -9.90 16.55
N LEU A 47 -14.21 -9.41 16.25
CA LEU A 47 -15.13 -10.02 15.27
C LEU A 47 -15.46 -11.49 15.55
N GLY A 48 -15.18 -11.99 16.76
CA GLY A 48 -15.31 -13.41 17.11
C GLY A 48 -14.27 -14.33 16.48
N LEU A 49 -13.25 -13.80 15.78
CA LEU A 49 -12.30 -14.59 15.00
C LEU A 49 -10.85 -14.38 15.42
N PHE A 50 -10.47 -13.14 15.68
CA PHE A 50 -9.07 -12.73 15.86
C PHE A 50 -8.82 -12.49 17.35
N PRO A 51 -8.09 -13.38 18.05
CA PRO A 51 -7.72 -13.12 19.43
C PRO A 51 -6.82 -11.87 19.46
N VAL A 52 -7.13 -10.91 20.32
CA VAL A 52 -6.34 -9.69 20.49
C VAL A 52 -6.19 -9.38 21.96
N ASN A 53 -5.13 -8.66 22.31
CA ASN A 53 -5.02 -8.02 23.62
C ASN A 53 -4.54 -6.57 23.51
N VAL A 54 -4.29 -5.91 24.65
CA VAL A 54 -3.83 -4.52 24.68
C VAL A 54 -2.50 -4.31 23.94
N LEU A 55 -1.58 -5.26 23.94
CA LEU A 55 -0.27 -5.12 23.28
C LEU A 55 -0.41 -5.22 21.76
N GLU A 56 -1.18 -6.18 21.27
CA GLU A 56 -1.47 -6.29 19.84
C GLU A 56 -2.29 -5.09 19.36
N THR A 57 -3.24 -4.63 20.17
CA THR A 57 -4.00 -3.41 19.92
C THR A 57 -3.08 -2.19 19.78
N ALA A 58 -2.10 -2.04 20.66
CA ALA A 58 -1.10 -0.98 20.57
C ALA A 58 -0.23 -1.10 19.31
N LEU A 59 0.15 -2.33 18.92
CA LEU A 59 0.88 -2.60 17.69
C LEU A 59 0.06 -2.19 16.46
N HIS A 60 -1.24 -2.55 16.41
CA HIS A 60 -2.16 -2.15 15.35
C HIS A 60 -2.30 -0.62 15.25
N LEU A 61 -2.44 0.08 16.37
CA LEU A 61 -2.46 1.55 16.38
C LEU A 61 -1.16 2.13 15.84
N ALA A 62 0.00 1.63 16.29
CA ALA A 62 1.30 2.12 15.86
C ALA A 62 1.52 1.92 14.35
N VAL A 63 1.23 0.73 13.83
CA VAL A 63 1.30 0.43 12.39
C VAL A 63 0.31 1.29 11.60
N GLY A 64 -0.91 1.46 12.12
CA GLY A 64 -1.94 2.26 11.49
C GLY A 64 -1.56 3.73 11.35
N VAL A 65 -1.11 4.35 12.44
CA VAL A 65 -0.60 5.72 12.45
C VAL A 65 0.59 5.87 11.52
N TRP A 66 1.54 4.91 11.54
CA TRP A 66 2.69 4.94 10.63
C TRP A 66 2.25 4.95 9.16
N GLY A 67 1.34 4.07 8.75
CA GLY A 67 0.85 4.01 7.36
C GLY A 67 0.13 5.30 6.93
N ILE A 68 -0.73 5.86 7.80
CA ILE A 68 -1.48 7.10 7.49
C ILE A 68 -0.58 8.33 7.42
N LEU A 69 0.46 8.42 8.25
CA LEU A 69 1.43 9.51 8.15
C LEU A 69 2.44 9.29 6.99
N GLY A 70 2.62 8.02 6.62
CA GLY A 70 3.59 7.45 5.68
C GLY A 70 3.23 7.52 4.18
N TRP A 71 1.94 7.54 3.86
CA TRP A 71 1.47 7.20 2.51
C TRP A 71 1.93 8.10 1.34
N ARG A 72 2.31 9.35 1.57
CA ARG A 72 2.51 10.34 0.49
C ARG A 72 3.77 10.14 -0.38
N GLY A 73 4.62 9.15 -0.12
CA GLY A 73 5.92 9.01 -0.80
C GLY A 73 6.30 7.58 -1.15
N VAL A 74 6.52 7.29 -2.44
CA VAL A 74 6.82 5.95 -2.98
C VAL A 74 7.93 5.20 -2.23
N ALA A 75 9.07 5.87 -1.98
CA ALA A 75 10.20 5.23 -1.31
C ALA A 75 9.85 4.85 0.14
N ARG A 76 9.11 5.72 0.84
CA ARG A 76 8.63 5.49 2.20
C ARG A 76 7.58 4.37 2.21
N SER A 77 6.63 4.38 1.27
CA SER A 77 5.63 3.33 1.11
C SER A 77 6.23 1.97 0.80
N ARG A 78 7.32 1.95 0.02
CA ARG A 78 8.08 0.73 -0.21
C ARG A 78 8.79 0.25 1.05
N GLY A 79 9.35 1.17 1.83
CA GLY A 79 9.90 0.87 3.16
C GLY A 79 8.84 0.26 4.07
N PHE A 80 7.68 0.90 4.20
CA PHE A 80 6.54 0.41 4.98
C PHE A 80 6.09 -0.98 4.53
N ALA A 81 5.85 -1.18 3.22
CA ALA A 81 5.41 -2.47 2.68
C ALA A 81 6.42 -3.60 2.95
N ARG A 82 7.73 -3.33 2.84
CA ARG A 82 8.77 -4.31 3.16
C ARG A 82 8.81 -4.64 4.64
N SER A 83 8.78 -3.61 5.50
CA SER A 83 8.76 -3.79 6.95
C SER A 83 7.54 -4.58 7.39
N LEU A 84 6.35 -4.21 6.91
CA LEU A 84 5.10 -4.89 7.20
C LEU A 84 5.15 -6.36 6.75
N ALA A 85 5.70 -6.63 5.56
CA ALA A 85 5.85 -7.98 5.06
C ALA A 85 6.74 -8.85 5.97
N VAL A 86 7.91 -8.33 6.37
CA VAL A 86 8.84 -9.06 7.23
C VAL A 86 8.25 -9.29 8.61
N VAL A 87 7.68 -8.26 9.23
CA VAL A 87 7.08 -8.36 10.56
C VAL A 87 5.89 -9.33 10.54
N ALA A 88 4.97 -9.17 9.59
CA ALA A 88 3.81 -10.05 9.50
C ALA A 88 4.22 -11.50 9.19
N ALA A 89 5.22 -11.73 8.34
CA ALA A 89 5.75 -13.07 8.10
C ALA A 89 6.34 -13.69 9.37
N ALA A 90 7.10 -12.91 10.14
CA ALA A 90 7.67 -13.37 11.41
C ALA A 90 6.57 -13.72 12.41
N LEU A 91 5.54 -12.88 12.56
CA LEU A 91 4.40 -13.15 13.45
C LEU A 91 3.63 -14.41 13.02
N ALA A 92 3.39 -14.60 11.72
CA ALA A 92 2.77 -15.82 11.20
C ALA A 92 3.61 -17.07 11.50
N VAL A 93 4.93 -17.01 11.28
CA VAL A 93 5.84 -18.13 11.57
C VAL A 93 5.89 -18.45 13.06
N LEU A 94 6.00 -17.44 13.92
CA LEU A 94 5.95 -17.62 15.38
C LEU A 94 4.62 -18.25 15.81
N GLY A 95 3.51 -17.84 15.20
CA GLY A 95 2.19 -18.41 15.44
C GLY A 95 2.04 -19.88 15.09
N LEU A 96 2.78 -20.35 14.07
CA LEU A 96 2.80 -21.77 13.69
C LEU A 96 3.62 -22.65 14.63
N ILE A 97 4.51 -22.06 15.44
CA ILE A 97 5.40 -22.81 16.33
C ILE A 97 4.73 -22.97 17.71
N PRO A 98 4.42 -24.20 18.16
CA PRO A 98 3.87 -24.43 19.49
C PRO A 98 4.80 -23.84 20.58
N GLY A 99 4.21 -23.10 21.52
CA GLY A 99 4.95 -22.42 22.60
C GLY A 99 5.42 -21.01 22.26
N LEU A 100 5.45 -20.61 20.97
CA LEU A 100 5.69 -19.23 20.55
C LEU A 100 4.43 -18.49 20.09
N ASN A 101 3.32 -19.23 19.94
CA ASN A 101 2.01 -18.76 19.50
C ASN A 101 1.28 -17.82 20.49
N THR A 102 1.91 -17.49 21.61
CA THR A 102 1.46 -16.44 22.56
C THR A 102 2.52 -15.36 22.78
N LEU A 103 3.58 -15.35 21.95
CA LEU A 103 4.75 -14.49 22.10
C LEU A 103 5.27 -14.49 23.55
N PHE A 104 5.53 -15.66 24.10
CA PHE A 104 5.94 -15.85 25.51
C PHE A 104 4.91 -15.35 26.54
N GLY A 105 3.62 -15.46 26.21
CA GLY A 105 2.51 -15.00 27.05
C GLY A 105 2.18 -13.51 26.92
N LEU A 106 2.81 -12.78 26.00
CA LEU A 106 2.62 -11.34 25.85
C LEU A 106 1.43 -10.98 24.97
N MET A 107 1.23 -11.64 23.83
CA MET A 107 0.12 -11.34 22.92
C MET A 107 -0.26 -12.58 22.12
N PRO A 108 -1.53 -12.75 21.75
CA PRO A 108 -1.96 -13.91 20.99
C PRO A 108 -1.33 -13.87 19.59
N LEU A 109 -0.93 -15.04 19.08
CA LEU A 109 -0.43 -15.25 17.71
C LEU A 109 -0.99 -16.55 17.13
N TYR A 110 -2.18 -16.95 17.55
CA TYR A 110 -2.75 -18.27 17.26
C TYR A 110 -4.11 -18.15 16.55
N GLY A 111 -4.65 -19.28 16.09
CA GLY A 111 -5.95 -19.30 15.42
C GLY A 111 -5.94 -18.53 14.10
N HIS A 112 -6.94 -17.65 13.89
CA HIS A 112 -7.08 -16.91 12.63
C HIS A 112 -5.98 -15.86 12.41
N ASP A 113 -5.28 -15.44 13.47
CA ASP A 113 -4.21 -14.44 13.34
C ASP A 113 -3.06 -14.95 12.50
N ILE A 114 -2.73 -16.24 12.59
CA ILE A 114 -1.64 -16.85 11.80
C ILE A 114 -1.89 -16.59 10.31
N TRP A 115 -3.11 -16.86 9.86
CA TRP A 115 -3.52 -16.66 8.46
C TRP A 115 -3.62 -15.18 8.11
N LEU A 116 -4.15 -14.35 9.00
CA LEU A 116 -4.25 -12.90 8.78
C LEU A 116 -2.86 -12.28 8.56
N HIS A 117 -1.89 -12.65 9.41
CA HIS A 117 -0.51 -12.22 9.28
C HIS A 117 0.14 -12.80 8.02
N GLY A 118 -0.09 -14.07 7.69
CA GLY A 118 0.41 -14.69 6.47
C GLY A 118 -0.10 -14.01 5.19
N VAL A 119 -1.39 -13.72 5.11
CA VAL A 119 -2.00 -12.99 3.98
C VAL A 119 -1.47 -11.56 3.90
N THR A 120 -1.40 -10.86 5.05
CA THR A 120 -0.82 -9.50 5.11
C THR A 120 0.62 -9.52 4.61
N ALA A 121 1.43 -10.49 5.04
CA ALA A 121 2.81 -10.64 4.63
C ALA A 121 2.92 -10.84 3.11
N ALA A 122 2.10 -11.72 2.53
CA ALA A 122 2.10 -11.99 1.10
C ALA A 122 1.72 -10.74 0.27
N VAL A 123 0.65 -10.04 0.66
CA VAL A 123 0.21 -8.81 -0.03
C VAL A 123 1.27 -7.71 0.11
N ALA A 124 1.78 -7.49 1.33
CA ALA A 124 2.80 -6.48 1.57
C ALA A 124 4.11 -6.79 0.83
N ALA A 125 4.49 -8.07 0.72
CA ALA A 125 5.64 -8.50 -0.07
C ALA A 125 5.47 -8.21 -1.56
N TYR A 126 4.28 -8.46 -2.10
CA TYR A 126 3.98 -8.08 -3.48
C TYR A 126 4.22 -6.58 -3.71
N PHE A 127 3.70 -5.70 -2.86
CA PHE A 127 3.93 -4.25 -3.02
C PHE A 127 5.38 -3.81 -2.73
N GLY A 128 6.04 -4.44 -1.75
CA GLY A 128 7.39 -4.10 -1.31
C GLY A 128 8.49 -4.45 -2.31
N TRP A 129 8.31 -5.51 -3.10
CA TRP A 129 9.34 -6.01 -4.02
C TRP A 129 8.91 -6.09 -5.50
N SER A 130 7.62 -5.98 -5.85
CA SER A 130 7.20 -6.10 -7.25
C SER A 130 7.72 -4.94 -8.13
N PRO A 131 8.44 -5.26 -9.23
CA PRO A 131 8.80 -4.28 -10.26
C PRO A 131 7.57 -3.69 -10.95
N ALA A 132 6.49 -4.48 -11.11
CA ALA A 132 5.27 -4.08 -11.81
C ALA A 132 4.60 -2.86 -11.17
N VAL A 133 4.61 -2.78 -9.84
CA VAL A 133 4.12 -1.61 -9.08
C VAL A 133 4.94 -0.35 -9.40
N SER A 134 6.23 -0.51 -9.75
CA SER A 134 7.09 0.59 -10.18
C SER A 134 6.82 0.99 -11.63
N LEU A 135 6.48 0.02 -12.49
CA LEU A 135 6.19 0.22 -13.91
C LEU A 135 4.82 0.85 -14.15
N GLU A 136 3.78 0.48 -13.39
CA GLU A 136 2.44 1.10 -13.47
C GLU A 136 2.52 2.64 -13.28
N ARG A 137 3.46 3.11 -12.45
CA ARG A 137 3.73 4.55 -12.27
C ARG A 137 4.48 5.18 -13.45
N ARG A 138 5.42 4.46 -14.08
CA ARG A 138 6.17 4.94 -15.26
C ARG A 138 5.32 4.93 -16.54
N ALA A 139 4.40 3.98 -16.64
CA ALA A 139 3.46 3.84 -17.77
C ALA A 139 2.34 4.88 -17.72
N ARG A 140 2.15 5.58 -16.59
CA ARG A 140 1.26 6.76 -16.54
C ARG A 140 1.78 7.77 -17.56
N PRO A 141 0.92 8.30 -18.46
CA PRO A 141 1.41 8.85 -19.70
C PRO A 141 2.39 10.00 -19.46
N LEU A 142 3.62 9.79 -19.91
CA LEU A 142 4.40 10.84 -20.58
C LEU A 142 3.75 11.26 -21.92
N GLY A 143 2.49 10.86 -22.15
CA GLY A 143 1.70 11.01 -23.37
C GLY A 143 1.10 12.38 -23.59
N GLU A 144 1.14 13.30 -22.63
CA GLU A 144 0.74 14.70 -22.89
C GLU A 144 1.92 15.60 -23.28
N ARG A 145 3.16 15.17 -23.02
CA ARG A 145 4.35 15.99 -23.32
C ARG A 145 4.80 15.87 -24.78
N ARG A 146 4.30 14.89 -25.52
CA ARG A 146 4.54 14.71 -26.97
C ARG A 146 3.38 15.17 -27.85
N GLU A 147 2.18 15.36 -27.30
CA GLU A 147 1.03 15.93 -28.04
C GLU A 147 0.79 17.42 -27.77
N GLN A 148 1.44 18.02 -26.78
CA GLN A 148 1.65 19.47 -26.77
C GLN A 148 2.72 19.85 -27.81
N THR A 149 2.41 19.66 -29.09
CA THR A 149 2.97 20.50 -30.14
C THR A 149 2.34 21.88 -29.95
N VAL A 150 2.87 22.66 -29.02
CA VAL A 150 2.61 24.10 -29.01
C VAL A 150 3.11 24.59 -30.38
N PRO A 151 2.29 25.31 -31.18
CA PRO A 151 2.78 25.91 -32.40
C PRO A 151 4.02 26.72 -32.06
N VAL A 152 5.16 26.40 -32.67
CA VAL A 152 6.38 27.18 -32.46
C VAL A 152 6.10 28.57 -33.00
N GLY A 153 5.89 29.53 -32.10
CA GLY A 153 5.72 30.93 -32.44
C GLY A 153 6.99 31.44 -33.11
N LYS A 154 6.98 31.46 -34.44
CA LYS A 154 8.09 31.77 -35.36
C LYS A 154 9.16 30.67 -35.42
N ASP A 155 8.84 29.60 -36.12
CA ASP A 155 9.87 28.85 -36.82
C ASP A 155 10.53 29.77 -37.87
N ARG A 156 11.72 30.30 -37.54
CA ARG A 156 12.53 31.10 -38.47
C ARG A 156 13.18 30.24 -39.56
N ARG A 157 12.86 28.95 -39.64
CA ARG A 157 13.44 28.00 -40.58
C ARG A 157 12.51 27.59 -41.72
N THR A 158 11.39 28.28 -41.91
CA THR A 158 10.74 28.35 -43.23
C THR A 158 11.23 29.60 -43.95
N GLY A 159 12.51 29.59 -44.33
CA GLY A 159 12.93 30.34 -45.50
C GLY A 159 12.18 29.72 -46.66
N HIS A 160 11.06 30.33 -47.05
CA HIS A 160 10.33 29.97 -48.25
C HIS A 160 11.35 29.99 -49.40
N PRO A 161 11.71 28.84 -50.01
CA PRO A 161 12.40 28.91 -51.28
C PRO A 161 11.37 29.44 -52.25
N ASP A 162 11.59 30.67 -52.65
CA ASP A 162 10.95 31.35 -53.74
C ASP A 162 11.14 30.50 -55.00
N ARG A 163 10.20 29.57 -55.25
CA ARG A 163 10.20 28.75 -56.45
C ARG A 163 9.62 29.61 -57.55
N ARG A 164 10.50 30.43 -58.17
CA ARG A 164 10.24 31.02 -59.49
C ARG A 164 9.84 29.87 -60.41
N LEU A 165 8.56 29.80 -60.75
CA LEU A 165 8.09 29.00 -61.88
C LEU A 165 8.39 29.84 -63.14
N PRO A 166 9.30 29.39 -64.02
CA PRO A 166 9.46 29.99 -65.33
C PRO A 166 8.33 29.49 -66.25
N ASN A 167 7.85 30.38 -67.12
CA ASN A 167 6.82 30.23 -68.17
C ASN A 167 5.41 30.67 -67.71
N GLN A 168 5.04 31.93 -67.93
CA GLN A 168 4.46 32.46 -69.19
C GLN A 168 3.18 31.75 -69.60
N VAL A 169 2.02 32.42 -69.49
CA VAL A 169 1.28 33.01 -70.62
C VAL A 169 0.38 34.12 -70.04
N ILE A 170 0.54 35.35 -70.54
CA ILE A 170 -0.43 36.43 -70.38
C ILE A 170 -1.51 36.16 -71.43
N GLU A 171 -2.74 35.85 -71.01
CA GLU A 171 -3.90 36.00 -71.89
C GLU A 171 -4.47 37.40 -71.73
N GLU A 172 -4.04 38.30 -72.61
CA GLU A 172 -4.85 39.44 -73.03
C GLU A 172 -5.71 38.98 -74.20
N LYS A 173 -7.04 39.00 -74.04
CA LYS A 173 -7.97 39.16 -75.17
C LYS A 173 -9.16 40.03 -74.75
N LEU A 174 -9.10 41.26 -75.26
CA LEU A 174 -10.16 42.13 -75.81
C LEU A 174 -11.50 42.20 -75.07
#